data_AF-F9PS36-F1
#
_entry.id   AF-F9PS36-F1
#
_cell.length_a   1.000
_cell.length_b   1.000
_cell.length_c   1.000
_cell.angle_alpha   90.00
_cell.angle_beta   90.00
_cell.angle_gamma   90.00
#
_symmetry.space_group_name_H-M   'P 1'
#
loop_
_entity.id
_entity.type
_entity.pdbx_description
1 polymer ?
#
loop_
_entity_poly.entity_id
_entity_poly.type
_entity_poly.pdbx_seq_one_letter_code
_entity_poly.pdbx_strand_id
1 'polypeptide(L)' 'MLNFMTKNKIENIEDIKKFDKDGYAFIEEMSSKNKFVFVKNI' A
#
# COMPACT_ATOMS: atom_id res chain seq x y z
N MET A 1 -2.93 -3.76 6.57
CA MET A 1 -1.57 -3.17 6.44
C MET A 1 -0.51 -3.93 7.22
N LEU A 2 -0.48 -3.91 8.56
CA LEU A 2 0.59 -4.53 9.36
C LEU A 2 0.87 -5.99 9.01
N ASN A 3 -0.17 -6.81 8.93
CA ASN A 3 -0.05 -8.22 8.51
C ASN A 3 0.61 -8.39 7.13
N PHE A 4 0.32 -7.52 6.16
CA PHE A 4 0.98 -7.55 4.85
C PHE A 4 2.45 -7.17 4.97
N MET A 5 2.77 -6.13 5.74
CA MET A 5 4.15 -5.69 5.95
C MET A 5 5.00 -6.77 6.62
N THR A 6 4.48 -7.40 7.68
CA THR A 6 5.19 -8.47 8.39
C THR A 6 5.33 -9.73 7.55
N LYS A 7 4.27 -10.18 6.85
CA LYS A 7 4.33 -11.40 6.03
C LYS A 7 5.30 -11.29 4.86
N ASN A 8 5.34 -10.11 4.22
CA ASN A 8 6.23 -9.87 3.09
C ASN A 8 7.60 -9.33 3.52
N LYS A 9 7.86 -9.18 4.83
CA LYS A 9 9.09 -8.62 5.40
C LYS A 9 9.47 -7.32 4.70
N ILE A 10 8.52 -6.40 4.63
CA ILE A 10 8.71 -5.13 3.93
C ILE A 10 9.74 -4.29 4.67
N GLU A 11 10.90 -4.09 4.04
CA GLU A 11 11.97 -3.23 4.53
C GLU A 11 12.02 -1.90 3.77
N ASN A 12 11.56 -1.89 2.51
CA ASN A 12 11.49 -0.70 1.69
C ASN A 12 10.06 -0.16 1.61
N ILE A 13 9.92 1.15 1.81
CA ILE A 13 8.63 1.83 1.77
C ILE A 13 7.95 1.73 0.39
N GLU A 14 8.72 1.55 -0.68
CA GLU A 14 8.20 1.39 -2.04
C GLU A 14 7.42 0.08 -2.20
N ASP A 15 7.82 -0.99 -1.49
CA ASP A 15 7.13 -2.28 -1.57
C ASP A 15 5.76 -2.28 -0.89
N ILE A 16 5.48 -1.31 -0.01
CA ILE A 16 4.13 -1.07 0.54
C ILE A 16 3.12 -0.74 -0.57
N LYS A 17 3.56 -0.15 -1.69
CA LYS A 17 2.68 0.17 -2.83
C LYS A 17 2.05 -1.08 -3.45
N LYS A 18 2.63 -2.26 -3.25
CA LYS A 18 2.09 -3.56 -3.71
C LYS A 18 0.97 -4.10 -2.82
N PHE A 19 0.50 -3.31 -1.84
CA PHE A 19 -0.62 -3.70 -1.00
C PHE A 19 -1.91 -3.75 -1.83
N ASP A 20 -2.35 -4.98 -2.10
CA ASP A 20 -3.61 -5.30 -2.80
C ASP A 20 -4.42 -6.29 -1.97
N LYS A 21 -4.95 -5.85 -0.82
CA LYS A 21 -5.76 -6.70 0.05
C LYS A 21 -7.11 -6.04 0.29
N ASP A 22 -8.15 -6.86 0.37
CA ASP A 22 -9.52 -6.41 0.69
C ASP A 22 -10.08 -5.39 -0.31
N GLY A 23 -9.66 -5.47 -1.58
CA GLY A 23 -10.07 -4.57 -2.65
C GLY A 23 -9.44 -3.18 -2.60
N TYR A 24 -8.47 -2.95 -1.71
CA TYR A 24 -7.67 -1.73 -1.71
C TYR A 24 -6.57 -1.79 -2.77
N ALA A 25 -6.45 -0.74 -3.58
CA ALA A 25 -5.37 -0.56 -4.54
C ALA A 25 -4.63 0.76 -4.26
N PHE A 26 -3.32 0.77 -4.53
CA PHE A 26 -2.50 1.97 -4.44
C PHE A 26 -2.82 2.96 -5.57
N ILE A 27 -3.04 4.23 -5.22
CA ILE A 27 -3.30 5.30 -6.19
C ILE A 27 -2.15 6.30 -6.14
N GLU A 28 -1.29 6.27 -7.16
CA GLU A 28 -0.13 7.16 -7.23
C GLU A 28 -0.52 8.63 -7.36
N GLU A 29 -1.57 8.94 -8.15
CA GLU A 29 -2.04 10.31 -8.39
C GLU A 29 -2.51 11.03 -7.12
N MET A 30 -3.03 10.29 -6.14
CA MET A 30 -3.43 10.83 -4.83
C MET A 30 -2.32 10.73 -3.78
N SER A 31 -1.23 10.07 -4.12
CA SER A 31 -0.09 9.86 -3.24
C SER A 31 0.93 10.98 -3.41
N SER A 32 1.78 11.13 -2.40
CA SER A 32 2.87 12.10 -2.35
C SER A 32 4.07 11.45 -1.68
N LYS A 33 5.22 12.14 -1.69
CA LYS A 33 6.49 11.60 -1.19
C LYS A 33 6.42 11.00 0.23
N ASN A 34 5.60 11.59 1.11
CA ASN A 34 5.43 11.13 2.50
C ASN A 34 4.02 10.57 2.79
N LYS A 35 3.19 10.35 1.77
CA LYS A 35 1.81 9.90 1.95
C LYS A 35 1.41 8.94 0.83
N PHE A 36 1.13 7.71 1.18
CA PHE A 36 0.57 6.73 0.26
C PHE A 36 -0.94 6.62 0.48
N VAL A 37 -1.70 6.73 -0.60
CA VAL A 37 -3.16 6.64 -0.59
C VAL A 37 -3.56 5.32 -1.25
N PHE A 38 -4.37 4.55 -0.53
CA PHE A 38 -4.97 3.30 -0.99
C PHE A 38 -6.47 3.47 -1.00
N VAL A 39 -7.11 3.17 -2.13
CA VAL A 39 -8.56 3.32 -2.33
C VAL A 39 -9.17 1.94 -2.49
N LYS A 40 -10.30 1.71 -1.82
CA LYS A 40 -11.07 0.48 -1.97
C LYS A 40 -12.02 0.64 -3.15
N ASN A 41 -11.84 -0.16 -4.20
CA ASN A 41 -12.87 -0.28 -5.22
C ASN A 41 -13.97 -1.19 -4.66
N ILE A 42 -15.18 -0.63 -4.57
CA ILE A 42 -16.41 -1.31 -4.13
C ILE A 42 -17.08 -1.95 -5.33
#